data_AF-A0A3D2TP48-F1
#
_entry.id   AF-A0A3D2TP48-F1
#
_cell.length_a   1.000
_cell.length_b   1.000
_cell.length_c   1.000
_cell.angle_alpha   90.00
_cell.angle_beta   90.00
_cell.angle_gamma   90.00
#
_symmetry.space_group_name_H-M   'P 1'
#
loop_
_entity.id
_entity.type
_entity.pdbx_description
1 polymer ?
#
loop_
_entity_poly.entity_id
_entity_poly.type
_entity_poly.pdbx_seq_one_letter_code
_entity_poly.pdbx_strand_id
1 'polypeptide(L)'
;MKKAKKIVKSLFIIIISALLLGFVIHTVYVQCHRAEVVEYLVDKYDFDKKEIVLLDYEGEKFHDDTDLGIPFDWYTTPPTWKLRYNKRTFGVTKTEYGFSDDYQLEDIFEWSVDYLKTVDPNVIGIEIDCGKLHNIVTIENIKEFLINDNDSFVIYYKVDDLSPYHRISKNGESVLSSEEYKILREKILSKYSSICENIENKHVILVNTEVEFTRQKYDNFASYYYDSKVDRAILKEKGKAIG
;
A
#
# COMPACT_ATOMS: atom_id res chain seq x y z
N MET A 1 16.67 10.28 63.08
CA MET A 1 17.34 9.46 62.03
C MET A 1 16.63 8.14 61.67
N LYS A 2 16.18 7.29 62.62
CA LYS A 2 15.55 5.97 62.28
C LYS A 2 14.25 6.06 61.45
N LYS A 3 13.36 7.02 61.74
CA LYS A 3 12.10 7.23 60.99
C LYS A 3 12.33 7.68 59.54
N ALA A 4 13.24 8.64 59.32
CA ALA A 4 13.60 9.10 57.97
C ALA A 4 14.23 7.99 57.11
N LYS A 5 15.15 7.18 57.67
CA LYS A 5 15.69 5.99 56.98
C LYS A 5 14.61 4.96 56.61
N LYS A 6 13.58 4.79 57.45
CA LYS A 6 12.45 3.88 57.18
C LYS A 6 11.55 4.41 56.05
N ILE A 7 11.30 5.72 56.00
CA ILE A 7 10.54 6.38 54.92
C ILE A 7 11.27 6.28 53.58
N VAL A 8 12.58 6.58 53.55
CA VAL A 8 13.40 6.47 52.33
C VAL A 8 13.44 5.03 51.81
N LYS A 9 13.59 4.03 52.70
CA LYS A 9 13.54 2.62 52.31
C LYS A 9 12.18 2.22 51.74
N SER A 10 11.09 2.74 52.30
CA SER A 10 9.73 2.49 51.80
C SER A 10 9.50 3.10 50.42
N LEU A 11 9.95 4.34 50.19
CA LEU A 11 9.87 5.00 48.88
C LEU A 11 10.67 4.24 47.81
N PHE A 12 11.87 3.78 48.15
CA PHE A 12 12.71 2.99 47.25
C PHE A 12 12.03 1.67 46.83
N ILE A 13 11.38 0.97 47.77
CA ILE A 13 10.62 -0.25 47.48
C ILE A 13 9.44 0.07 46.54
N ILE A 14 8.71 1.16 46.78
CA ILE A 14 7.59 1.56 45.92
C ILE A 14 8.07 1.84 44.49
N ILE A 15 9.18 2.57 44.33
CA ILE A 15 9.76 2.89 43.02
C ILE A 15 10.19 1.62 42.29
N ILE A 16 10.91 0.70 42.97
CA ILE A 16 11.32 -0.57 42.36
C ILE A 16 10.09 -1.40 41.96
N SER A 17 9.08 -1.49 42.83
CA SER A 17 7.85 -2.23 42.52
C SER A 17 7.11 -1.63 41.32
N ALA A 18 7.07 -0.30 41.19
CA ALA A 18 6.46 0.37 40.05
C ALA A 18 7.25 0.12 38.74
N LEU A 19 8.58 0.14 38.79
CA LEU A 19 9.44 -0.19 37.65
C LEU A 19 9.27 -1.65 37.20
N LEU A 20 9.24 -2.59 38.15
CA LEU A 20 8.98 -4.01 37.86
C LEU A 20 7.59 -4.22 37.28
N LEU A 21 6.57 -3.54 37.82
CA LEU A 21 5.21 -3.60 37.29
C LEU A 21 5.16 -3.06 35.85
N GLY A 22 5.82 -1.94 35.58
CA GLY A 22 5.94 -1.37 34.24
C GLY A 22 6.63 -2.33 33.26
N PHE A 23 7.71 -3.00 33.68
CA PHE A 23 8.40 -4.00 32.87
C PHE A 23 7.50 -5.21 32.54
N VAL A 24 6.76 -5.71 33.53
CA VAL A 24 5.81 -6.83 33.33
C VAL A 24 4.67 -6.41 32.40
N ILE A 25 4.07 -5.24 32.60
CA ILE A 25 3.00 -4.72 31.74
C ILE A 25 3.48 -4.57 30.30
N HIS A 26 4.66 -3.98 30.09
CA HIS A 26 5.24 -3.83 28.75
C HIS A 26 5.49 -5.19 28.09
N THR A 27 6.06 -6.14 28.83
CA THR A 27 6.30 -7.50 28.31
C THR A 27 5.00 -8.20 27.92
N VAL A 28 3.97 -8.13 28.77
CA VAL A 28 2.64 -8.71 28.48
C VAL A 28 2.01 -8.02 27.26
N TYR A 29 2.08 -6.69 27.18
CA TYR A 29 1.57 -5.92 26.05
C TYR A 29 2.22 -6.35 24.73
N VAL A 30 3.55 -6.46 24.69
CA VAL A 30 4.31 -6.92 23.51
C VAL A 30 3.92 -8.35 23.12
N GLN A 31 3.78 -9.26 24.09
CA GLN A 31 3.42 -10.66 23.81
C GLN A 31 1.97 -10.82 23.34
N CYS A 32 1.01 -10.07 23.89
CA CYS A 32 -0.38 -10.09 23.45
C CYS A 32 -0.51 -9.60 22.01
N HIS A 33 0.08 -8.45 21.68
CA HIS A 33 -0.01 -7.91 20.31
C HIS A 33 0.79 -8.74 19.31
N ARG A 34 1.86 -9.41 19.76
CA ARG A 34 2.53 -10.44 18.95
C ARG A 34 1.58 -11.59 18.60
N ALA A 35 0.73 -12.05 19.53
CA ALA A 35 -0.21 -13.11 19.22
C ALA A 35 -1.24 -12.66 18.18
N GLU A 36 -1.76 -11.43 18.31
CA GLU A 36 -2.70 -10.84 17.36
C GLU A 36 -2.11 -10.70 15.95
N VAL A 37 -0.89 -10.17 15.81
CA VAL A 37 -0.26 -9.98 14.50
C VAL A 37 0.06 -11.32 13.82
N VAL A 38 0.38 -12.35 14.61
CA VAL A 38 0.59 -13.70 14.12
C VAL A 38 -0.73 -14.31 13.66
N GLU A 39 -1.81 -14.14 14.41
CA GLU A 39 -3.14 -14.62 14.03
C GLU A 39 -3.66 -13.95 12.76
N TYR A 40 -3.41 -12.65 12.60
CA TYR A 40 -3.68 -11.93 11.36
C TYR A 40 -3.00 -12.58 10.14
N LEU A 41 -1.69 -12.87 10.22
CA LEU A 41 -0.98 -13.49 9.09
C LEU A 41 -1.42 -14.94 8.84
N VAL A 42 -1.76 -15.69 9.89
CA VAL A 42 -2.29 -17.06 9.78
C VAL A 42 -3.63 -17.05 9.07
N ASP A 43 -4.55 -16.20 9.48
CA ASP A 43 -5.89 -16.12 8.89
C ASP A 43 -5.84 -15.63 7.44
N LYS A 44 -5.03 -14.60 7.17
CA LYS A 44 -4.94 -13.99 5.84
C LYS A 44 -4.27 -14.89 4.80
N TYR A 45 -3.19 -15.58 5.18
CA TYR A 45 -2.35 -16.31 4.23
C TYR A 45 -2.33 -17.83 4.46
N ASP A 46 -3.16 -18.36 5.37
CA ASP A 46 -3.18 -19.77 5.78
C ASP A 46 -1.80 -20.32 6.18
N PHE A 47 -1.03 -19.50 6.90
CA PHE A 47 0.32 -19.86 7.33
C PHE A 47 0.31 -20.81 8.53
N ASP A 48 1.28 -21.74 8.61
CA ASP A 48 1.51 -22.47 9.85
C ASP A 48 2.10 -21.50 10.89
N LYS A 49 1.30 -21.22 11.94
CA LYS A 49 1.66 -20.39 13.08
C LYS A 49 3.05 -20.70 13.65
N LYS A 50 3.49 -21.96 13.60
CA LYS A 50 4.77 -22.40 14.16
C LYS A 50 5.99 -21.95 13.34
N GLU A 51 5.80 -21.67 12.06
CA GLU A 51 6.88 -21.25 11.16
C GLU A 51 7.08 -19.73 11.14
N ILE A 52 6.17 -18.96 11.73
CA ILE A 52 6.26 -17.50 11.82
C ILE A 52 7.27 -17.10 12.90
N VAL A 53 8.31 -16.38 12.49
CA VAL A 53 9.38 -15.87 13.36
C VAL A 53 9.27 -14.36 13.48
N LEU A 54 9.10 -13.84 14.70
CA LEU A 54 9.21 -12.41 14.96
C LEU A 54 10.69 -12.00 14.89
N LEU A 55 11.04 -11.09 13.98
CA LEU A 55 12.39 -10.57 13.82
C LEU A 55 12.59 -9.27 14.61
N ASP A 56 11.60 -8.39 14.60
CA ASP A 56 11.70 -7.07 15.20
C ASP A 56 10.31 -6.53 15.59
N TYR A 57 10.30 -5.60 16.55
CA TYR A 57 9.12 -4.88 16.99
C TYR A 57 9.48 -3.44 17.32
N GLU A 58 8.81 -2.51 16.64
CA GLU A 58 8.83 -1.10 16.97
C GLU A 58 7.49 -0.74 17.62
N GLY A 59 7.55 -0.33 18.88
CA GLY A 59 6.37 0.15 19.59
C GLY A 59 5.86 1.48 19.05
N GLU A 60 4.65 1.86 19.49
CA GLU A 60 4.11 3.19 19.22
C GLU A 60 5.09 4.26 19.72
N LYS A 61 5.48 5.17 18.83
CA LYS A 61 6.37 6.30 19.17
C LYS A 61 5.58 7.58 19.14
N PHE A 62 5.75 8.39 20.17
CA PHE A 62 5.29 9.76 20.21
C PHE A 62 6.40 10.64 19.63
N HIS A 63 6.07 11.38 18.57
CA HIS A 63 6.97 12.34 17.96
C HIS A 63 6.55 13.75 18.36
N ASP A 64 7.55 14.56 18.70
CA ASP A 64 7.40 15.98 19.00
C ASP A 64 8.15 16.75 17.91
N ASP A 65 7.41 17.38 17.00
CA ASP A 65 7.96 18.14 15.87
C ASP A 65 8.35 19.57 16.26
N THR A 66 8.55 19.86 17.56
CA THR A 66 9.02 21.16 18.03
C THR A 66 10.31 21.62 17.33
N ASP A 67 11.17 20.68 16.89
CA ASP A 67 12.39 20.96 16.11
C ASP A 67 12.13 21.48 14.68
N LEU A 68 10.92 21.29 14.13
CA LEU A 68 10.47 21.82 12.83
C LEU A 68 9.80 23.20 12.94
N GLY A 69 9.79 23.81 14.13
CA GLY A 69 9.30 25.17 14.34
C GLY A 69 7.77 25.31 14.39
N ILE A 70 7.04 24.19 14.50
CA ILE A 70 5.60 24.16 14.74
C ILE A 70 5.39 23.75 16.20
N PRO A 71 5.11 24.69 17.11
CA PRO A 71 4.85 24.35 18.50
C PRO A 71 3.55 23.54 18.62
N PHE A 72 3.59 22.45 19.39
CA PHE A 72 2.45 21.58 19.69
C PHE A 72 1.90 20.75 18.53
N ASP A 73 2.72 20.44 17.51
CA ASP A 73 2.39 19.38 16.56
C ASP A 73 2.97 18.06 17.06
N TRP A 74 2.08 17.12 17.37
CA TRP A 74 2.41 15.81 17.90
C TRP A 74 1.70 14.76 17.08
N TYR A 75 2.44 13.75 16.65
CA TYR A 75 1.87 12.58 15.99
C TYR A 75 2.43 11.31 16.61
N THR A 76 1.63 10.26 16.59
CA THR A 76 2.09 8.93 16.93
C THR A 76 2.33 8.12 15.67
N THR A 77 3.43 7.36 15.65
CA THR A 77 3.59 6.31 14.63
C THR A 77 3.03 5.01 15.18
N PRO A 78 2.18 4.30 14.42
CA PRO A 78 1.59 3.05 14.86
C PRO A 78 2.66 2.00 15.17
N PRO A 79 2.37 1.02 16.04
CA PRO A 79 3.28 -0.08 16.28
C PRO A 79 3.44 -0.93 15.02
N THR A 80 4.68 -1.37 14.78
CA THR A 80 5.08 -2.14 13.60
C THR A 80 5.81 -3.40 14.03
N TRP A 81 5.49 -4.52 13.38
CA TRP A 81 6.15 -5.81 13.56
C TRP A 81 6.86 -6.22 12.28
N LYS A 82 8.08 -6.71 12.42
CA LYS A 82 8.80 -7.36 11.33
C LYS A 82 8.80 -8.86 11.57
N LEU A 83 8.08 -9.61 10.76
CA LEU A 83 7.94 -11.05 10.86
C LEU A 83 8.61 -11.74 9.67
N ARG A 84 9.03 -12.98 9.83
CA ARG A 84 9.51 -13.85 8.76
C ARG A 84 8.65 -15.10 8.71
N TYR A 85 8.24 -15.47 7.51
CA TYR A 85 7.69 -16.78 7.21
C TYR A 85 8.44 -17.33 5.99
N ASN A 86 9.02 -18.52 6.13
CA ASN A 86 9.94 -19.09 5.14
C ASN A 86 11.07 -18.10 4.76
N LYS A 87 11.17 -17.74 3.47
CA LYS A 87 12.17 -16.80 2.95
C LYS A 87 11.65 -15.35 2.85
N ARG A 88 10.37 -15.11 3.18
CA ARG A 88 9.72 -13.79 3.07
C ARG A 88 9.72 -13.06 4.40
N THR A 89 9.85 -11.74 4.34
CA THR A 89 9.80 -10.86 5.51
C THR A 89 8.61 -9.91 5.35
N PHE A 90 7.78 -9.81 6.39
CA PHE A 90 6.56 -9.03 6.44
C PHE A 90 6.75 -7.87 7.42
N GLY A 91 6.61 -6.63 6.97
CA GLY A 91 6.27 -5.51 7.83
C GLY A 91 4.77 -5.46 8.02
N VAL A 92 4.30 -5.57 9.26
CA VAL A 92 2.88 -5.47 9.62
C VAL A 92 2.70 -4.28 10.55
N THR A 93 1.69 -3.47 10.30
CA THR A 93 1.36 -2.27 11.09
C THR A 93 -0.07 -2.38 11.62
N LYS A 94 -0.29 -1.99 12.88
CA LYS A 94 -1.64 -1.91 13.48
C LYS A 94 -2.10 -0.47 13.52
N THR A 95 -3.16 -0.17 12.78
CA THR A 95 -3.81 1.14 12.74
C THR A 95 -5.19 1.08 13.38
N GLU A 96 -5.91 2.21 13.44
CA GLU A 96 -7.31 2.23 13.88
C GLU A 96 -8.25 1.40 12.98
N TYR A 97 -7.84 1.14 11.73
CA TYR A 97 -8.58 0.33 10.77
C TYR A 97 -8.21 -1.16 10.79
N GLY A 98 -7.32 -1.57 11.70
CA GLY A 98 -6.86 -2.95 11.84
C GLY A 98 -5.40 -3.14 11.40
N PHE A 99 -5.06 -4.37 11.01
CA PHE A 99 -3.72 -4.75 10.59
C PHE A 99 -3.56 -4.61 9.07
N SER A 100 -2.43 -4.03 8.65
CA SER A 100 -1.99 -3.99 7.26
C SER A 100 -0.57 -4.52 7.16
N ASP A 101 -0.26 -5.16 6.03
CA ASP A 101 1.08 -5.66 5.77
C ASP A 101 1.61 -5.27 4.39
N ASP A 102 2.91 -5.43 4.22
CA ASP A 102 3.66 -5.10 3.01
C ASP A 102 3.13 -5.75 1.71
N TYR A 103 2.44 -6.87 1.78
CA TYR A 103 1.93 -7.62 0.62
C TYR A 103 0.45 -7.38 0.34
N GLN A 104 -0.29 -6.68 1.22
CA GLN A 104 -1.71 -6.36 1.01
C GLN A 104 -2.00 -5.71 -0.35
N LEU A 105 -1.11 -4.83 -0.80
CA LEU A 105 -1.26 -4.17 -2.10
C LEU A 105 -0.95 -5.09 -3.29
N GLU A 106 -0.10 -6.11 -3.10
CA GLU A 106 0.14 -7.15 -4.11
C GLU A 106 -1.16 -7.93 -4.34
N ASP A 107 -1.78 -8.38 -3.25
CA ASP A 107 -3.02 -9.15 -3.28
C ASP A 107 -4.15 -8.35 -3.93
N ILE A 108 -4.26 -7.05 -3.61
CA ILE A 108 -5.23 -6.12 -4.20
C ILE A 108 -5.00 -5.94 -5.69
N PHE A 109 -3.74 -5.78 -6.10
CA PHE A 109 -3.37 -5.65 -7.50
C PHE A 109 -3.76 -6.91 -8.28
N GLU A 110 -3.34 -8.09 -7.83
CA GLU A 110 -3.65 -9.37 -8.47
C GLU A 110 -5.16 -9.60 -8.57
N TRP A 111 -5.89 -9.41 -7.47
CA TRP A 111 -7.34 -9.54 -7.44
C TRP A 111 -8.03 -8.64 -8.47
N SER A 112 -7.57 -7.39 -8.58
CA SER A 112 -8.18 -6.39 -9.47
C SER A 112 -7.93 -6.74 -10.94
N VAL A 113 -6.74 -7.25 -11.28
CA VAL A 113 -6.45 -7.74 -12.64
C VAL A 113 -7.33 -8.93 -12.98
N ASP A 114 -7.45 -9.89 -12.07
CA ASP A 114 -8.29 -11.08 -12.28
C ASP A 114 -9.76 -10.73 -12.39
N TYR A 115 -10.25 -9.80 -11.56
CA TYR A 115 -11.60 -9.29 -11.63
C TYR A 115 -11.89 -8.64 -12.99
N LEU A 116 -11.01 -7.76 -13.49
CA LEU A 116 -11.20 -7.10 -14.78
C LEU A 116 -11.09 -8.08 -15.96
N LYS A 117 -10.29 -9.15 -15.85
CA LYS A 117 -10.23 -10.21 -16.85
C LYS A 117 -11.54 -10.98 -17.01
N THR A 118 -12.40 -11.01 -15.99
CA THR A 118 -13.75 -11.59 -16.12
C THR A 118 -14.63 -10.81 -17.11
N VAL A 119 -14.29 -9.54 -17.36
CA VAL A 119 -14.96 -8.67 -18.33
C VAL A 119 -14.25 -8.72 -19.68
N ASP A 120 -12.91 -8.62 -19.70
CA ASP A 120 -12.11 -8.74 -20.92
C ASP A 120 -10.76 -9.47 -20.66
N PRO A 121 -10.51 -10.62 -21.30
CA PRO A 121 -9.24 -11.33 -21.13
C PRO A 121 -8.01 -10.58 -21.65
N ASN A 122 -8.17 -9.51 -22.43
CA ASN A 122 -7.06 -8.69 -22.92
C ASN A 122 -6.49 -7.72 -21.86
N VAL A 123 -7.11 -7.62 -20.67
CA VAL A 123 -6.49 -6.92 -19.55
C VAL A 123 -5.25 -7.68 -19.10
N ILE A 124 -4.11 -6.99 -19.13
CA ILE A 124 -2.85 -7.57 -18.66
C ILE A 124 -2.30 -6.94 -17.39
N GLY A 125 -2.90 -5.83 -16.96
CA GLY A 125 -2.73 -5.36 -15.60
C GLY A 125 -3.31 -3.97 -15.38
N ILE A 126 -2.94 -3.37 -14.25
CA ILE A 126 -3.44 -2.07 -13.80
C ILE A 126 -2.34 -1.28 -13.07
N GLU A 127 -2.49 0.03 -12.95
CA GLU A 127 -1.77 0.81 -11.95
C GLU A 127 -2.81 1.26 -10.93
N ILE A 128 -2.60 1.01 -9.64
CA ILE A 128 -3.48 1.53 -8.58
C ILE A 128 -2.65 2.45 -7.69
N ASP A 129 -3.04 3.72 -7.60
CA ASP A 129 -2.52 4.64 -6.60
C ASP A 129 -3.39 4.57 -5.34
N CYS A 130 -2.91 3.83 -4.34
CA CYS A 130 -3.59 3.71 -3.06
C CYS A 130 -3.20 4.81 -2.07
N GLY A 131 -2.26 5.72 -2.39
CA GLY A 131 -1.87 6.84 -1.53
C GLY A 131 -1.82 6.51 -0.03
N LYS A 132 -2.50 7.34 0.77
CA LYS A 132 -2.71 7.13 2.22
C LYS A 132 -3.82 6.11 2.54
N LEU A 133 -4.55 5.65 1.53
CA LEU A 133 -5.69 4.73 1.67
C LEU A 133 -5.27 3.26 1.69
N HIS A 134 -3.97 2.95 1.58
CA HIS A 134 -3.48 1.55 1.60
C HIS A 134 -3.88 0.75 2.84
N ASN A 135 -4.12 1.41 3.98
CA ASN A 135 -4.61 0.75 5.21
C ASN A 135 -6.13 0.52 5.23
N ILE A 136 -6.87 1.20 4.35
CA ILE A 136 -8.33 1.14 4.27
C ILE A 136 -8.77 0.17 3.17
N VAL A 137 -8.02 0.12 2.07
CA VAL A 137 -8.36 -0.73 0.93
C VAL A 137 -7.97 -2.18 1.22
N THR A 138 -8.94 -3.09 1.07
CA THR A 138 -8.84 -4.54 1.25
C THR A 138 -9.43 -5.25 0.03
N ILE A 139 -9.23 -6.57 -0.08
CA ILE A 139 -9.85 -7.39 -1.13
C ILE A 139 -11.39 -7.32 -1.09
N GLU A 140 -11.99 -7.09 0.08
CA GLU A 140 -13.44 -7.05 0.23
C GLU A 140 -14.05 -5.75 -0.31
N ASN A 141 -13.33 -4.63 -0.18
CA ASN A 141 -13.83 -3.30 -0.54
C ASN A 141 -13.18 -2.69 -1.79
N ILE A 142 -12.14 -3.32 -2.36
CA ILE A 142 -11.44 -2.81 -3.54
C ILE A 142 -12.38 -2.59 -4.73
N LYS A 143 -13.42 -3.40 -4.89
CA LYS A 143 -14.43 -3.18 -5.93
C LYS A 143 -15.10 -1.81 -5.76
N GLU A 144 -15.51 -1.46 -4.55
CA GLU A 144 -16.13 -0.16 -4.28
C GLU A 144 -15.12 0.97 -4.49
N PHE A 145 -13.86 0.77 -4.12
CA PHE A 145 -12.77 1.72 -4.38
C PHE A 145 -12.58 1.99 -5.89
N LEU A 146 -12.50 0.93 -6.72
CA LEU A 146 -12.38 1.06 -8.17
C LEU A 146 -13.59 1.77 -8.80
N ILE A 147 -14.77 1.66 -8.19
CA ILE A 147 -16.00 2.23 -8.73
C ILE A 147 -16.17 3.70 -8.36
N ASN A 148 -15.88 4.04 -7.10
CA ASN A 148 -16.26 5.33 -6.52
C ASN A 148 -15.16 6.38 -6.57
N ASP A 149 -13.89 5.99 -6.67
CA ASP A 149 -12.80 6.94 -6.66
C ASP A 149 -12.38 7.30 -8.09
N ASN A 150 -12.45 8.59 -8.46
CA ASN A 150 -12.38 9.01 -9.86
C ASN A 150 -10.96 8.95 -10.44
N ASP A 151 -9.90 9.03 -9.63
CA ASP A 151 -8.52 9.25 -10.12
C ASP A 151 -7.56 8.07 -9.93
N SER A 152 -8.01 6.95 -9.36
CA SER A 152 -7.08 6.06 -8.62
C SER A 152 -6.51 4.88 -9.39
N PHE A 153 -6.82 4.69 -10.68
CA PHE A 153 -6.22 3.60 -11.43
C PHE A 153 -6.16 3.76 -12.96
N VAL A 154 -5.18 3.08 -13.56
CA VAL A 154 -4.94 2.94 -15.01
C VAL A 154 -5.11 1.48 -15.40
N ILE A 155 -5.62 1.21 -16.60
CA ILE A 155 -5.76 -0.16 -17.14
C ILE A 155 -4.76 -0.38 -18.27
N TYR A 156 -3.99 -1.46 -18.21
CA TYR A 156 -3.12 -1.93 -19.29
C TYR A 156 -3.83 -2.99 -20.13
N TYR A 157 -3.96 -2.71 -21.43
CA TYR A 157 -4.75 -3.48 -22.38
C TYR A 157 -3.90 -4.01 -23.53
N LYS A 158 -3.94 -5.32 -23.75
CA LYS A 158 -3.13 -5.99 -24.77
C LYS A 158 -3.71 -5.83 -26.18
N VAL A 159 -2.84 -5.48 -27.12
CA VAL A 159 -3.10 -5.43 -28.56
C VAL A 159 -2.00 -6.14 -29.33
N ASP A 160 -2.30 -6.63 -30.54
CA ASP A 160 -1.31 -7.35 -31.35
C ASP A 160 -0.23 -6.42 -31.94
N ASP A 161 -0.62 -5.21 -32.37
CA ASP A 161 0.27 -4.23 -32.99
C ASP A 161 -0.10 -2.81 -32.53
N LEU A 162 0.91 -2.04 -32.11
CA LEU A 162 0.74 -0.65 -31.69
C LEU A 162 0.75 0.34 -32.88
N SER A 163 1.28 -0.06 -34.04
CA SER A 163 1.49 0.81 -35.20
C SER A 163 0.25 1.59 -35.63
N PRO A 164 -0.96 1.00 -35.69
CA PRO A 164 -2.18 1.72 -36.08
C PRO A 164 -2.59 2.79 -35.06
N TYR A 165 -2.14 2.66 -33.81
CA TYR A 165 -2.58 3.52 -32.72
C TYR A 165 -1.68 4.76 -32.55
N HIS A 166 -0.52 4.77 -33.18
CA HIS A 166 0.45 5.84 -33.09
C HIS A 166 0.25 6.95 -34.12
N ARG A 167 0.55 8.18 -33.70
CA ARG A 167 0.71 9.34 -34.57
C ARG A 167 2.05 10.01 -34.29
N ILE A 168 2.72 10.45 -35.34
CA ILE A 168 3.94 11.25 -35.23
C ILE A 168 3.56 12.70 -34.91
N SER A 169 4.05 13.20 -33.77
CA SER A 169 3.90 14.59 -33.34
C SER A 169 4.71 15.53 -34.25
N LYS A 170 4.45 16.84 -34.16
CA LYS A 170 5.24 17.85 -34.91
C LYS A 170 6.74 17.81 -34.58
N ASN A 171 7.10 17.25 -33.43
CA ASN A 171 8.48 17.15 -32.96
C ASN A 171 9.13 15.80 -33.34
N GLY A 172 8.45 14.98 -34.15
CA GLY A 172 8.93 13.66 -34.58
C GLY A 172 8.72 12.54 -33.55
N GLU A 173 8.02 12.79 -32.45
CA GLU A 173 7.77 11.78 -31.41
C GLU A 173 6.52 10.96 -31.73
N SER A 174 6.57 9.65 -31.49
CA SER A 174 5.41 8.76 -31.64
C SER A 174 4.54 8.80 -30.38
N VAL A 175 3.24 9.09 -30.53
CA VAL A 175 2.28 9.20 -29.42
C VAL A 175 1.01 8.41 -29.74
N LEU A 176 0.46 7.69 -28.77
CA LEU A 176 -0.85 7.01 -28.89
C LEU A 176 -1.97 8.06 -28.96
N SER A 177 -2.32 8.47 -30.18
CA SER A 177 -3.26 9.59 -30.40
C SER A 177 -3.90 9.59 -31.79
N SER A 178 -3.75 8.49 -32.53
CA SER A 178 -4.47 8.28 -33.80
C SER A 178 -5.98 8.27 -33.59
N GLU A 179 -6.74 8.33 -34.67
CA GLU A 179 -8.20 8.22 -34.59
C GLU A 179 -8.61 6.80 -34.21
N GLU A 180 -7.87 5.80 -34.71
CA GLU A 180 -7.98 4.39 -34.34
C GLU A 180 -7.82 4.18 -32.83
N TYR A 181 -6.87 4.89 -32.21
CA TYR A 181 -6.67 4.85 -30.75
C TYR A 181 -7.87 5.39 -29.99
N LYS A 182 -8.42 6.54 -30.40
CA LYS A 182 -9.59 7.12 -29.74
C LYS A 182 -10.81 6.20 -29.82
N ILE A 183 -11.11 5.70 -31.02
CA ILE A 183 -12.23 4.79 -31.26
C ILE A 183 -12.07 3.51 -30.44
N LEU A 184 -10.86 2.94 -30.40
CA LEU A 184 -10.59 1.75 -29.59
C LEU A 184 -10.76 2.05 -28.10
N ARG A 185 -10.18 3.16 -27.61
CA ARG A 185 -10.30 3.55 -26.19
C ARG A 185 -11.76 3.74 -25.79
N GLU A 186 -12.57 4.42 -26.61
CA GLU A 186 -14.00 4.58 -26.35
C GLU A 186 -14.72 3.23 -26.25
N LYS A 187 -14.43 2.28 -27.14
CA LYS A 187 -14.97 0.92 -27.08
C LYS A 187 -14.55 0.19 -25.80
N ILE A 188 -13.27 0.26 -25.44
CA ILE A 188 -12.73 -0.38 -24.23
C ILE A 188 -13.44 0.19 -23.00
N LEU A 189 -13.51 1.51 -22.86
CA LEU A 189 -14.18 2.16 -21.74
C LEU A 189 -15.68 1.84 -21.68
N SER A 190 -16.36 1.81 -22.82
CA SER A 190 -17.78 1.44 -22.88
C SER A 190 -18.03 0.03 -22.33
N LYS A 191 -17.07 -0.89 -22.51
CA LYS A 191 -17.15 -2.27 -21.99
C LYS A 191 -17.10 -2.31 -20.46
N TYR A 192 -16.37 -1.39 -19.84
CA TYR A 192 -16.22 -1.30 -18.39
C TYR A 192 -17.25 -0.38 -17.72
N SER A 193 -18.11 0.29 -18.47
CA SER A 193 -19.14 1.21 -17.94
C SER A 193 -20.14 0.56 -16.98
N SER A 194 -20.37 -0.75 -17.12
CA SER A 194 -21.20 -1.53 -16.19
C SER A 194 -20.55 -1.77 -14.83
N ILE A 195 -19.23 -1.54 -14.72
CA ILE A 195 -18.46 -1.72 -13.50
C ILE A 195 -18.34 -0.40 -12.77
N CYS A 196 -17.87 0.67 -13.44
CA CYS A 196 -17.56 1.97 -12.84
C CYS A 196 -18.35 3.08 -13.55
N GLU A 197 -19.16 3.83 -12.80
CA GLU A 197 -20.05 4.87 -13.33
C GLU A 197 -19.31 6.08 -13.93
N ASN A 198 -18.01 6.26 -13.62
CA ASN A 198 -17.16 7.34 -14.14
C ASN A 198 -15.90 6.80 -14.86
N ILE A 199 -16.03 5.65 -15.53
CA ILE A 199 -14.90 4.98 -16.19
C ILE A 199 -14.21 5.85 -17.25
N GLU A 200 -14.90 6.85 -17.82
CA GLU A 200 -14.35 7.76 -18.83
C GLU A 200 -13.15 8.58 -18.34
N ASN A 201 -13.09 8.85 -17.03
CA ASN A 201 -11.98 9.52 -16.36
C ASN A 201 -10.76 8.60 -16.18
N LYS A 202 -10.92 7.28 -16.38
CA LYS A 202 -9.84 6.30 -16.26
C LYS A 202 -8.96 6.27 -17.50
N HIS A 203 -7.67 6.05 -17.27
CA HIS A 203 -6.70 5.92 -18.34
C HIS A 203 -6.60 4.47 -18.81
N VAL A 204 -6.51 4.29 -20.12
CA VAL A 204 -6.27 2.99 -20.77
C VAL A 204 -4.97 3.12 -21.54
N ILE A 205 -4.05 2.22 -21.26
CA ILE A 205 -2.75 2.14 -21.91
C ILE A 205 -2.73 0.88 -22.78
N LEU A 206 -2.35 1.03 -24.06
CA LEU A 206 -2.19 -0.09 -24.97
C LEU A 206 -0.76 -0.65 -24.90
N VAL A 207 -0.65 -1.96 -24.92
CA VAL A 207 0.61 -2.70 -24.82
C VAL A 207 0.57 -3.91 -25.75
N ASN A 208 1.68 -4.19 -26.45
CA ASN A 208 1.81 -5.36 -27.33
C ASN A 208 2.85 -6.37 -26.83
N THR A 209 3.26 -6.24 -25.57
CA THR A 209 4.23 -7.11 -24.89
C THR A 209 3.66 -7.58 -23.56
N GLU A 210 4.27 -8.60 -22.99
CA GLU A 210 4.08 -8.92 -21.58
C GLU A 210 4.59 -7.78 -20.70
N VAL A 211 3.85 -7.52 -19.61
CA VAL A 211 4.15 -6.45 -18.65
C VAL A 211 4.44 -7.09 -17.31
N GLU A 212 5.61 -6.76 -16.74
CA GLU A 212 5.93 -7.09 -15.36
C GLU A 212 5.50 -5.92 -14.47
N PHE A 213 4.91 -6.19 -13.31
CA PHE A 213 4.48 -5.16 -12.37
C PHE A 213 5.38 -5.13 -11.14
N THR A 214 5.57 -3.95 -10.58
CA THR A 214 6.35 -3.76 -9.36
C THR A 214 5.64 -2.89 -8.37
N ARG A 215 5.79 -3.26 -7.10
CA ARG A 215 5.53 -2.39 -5.97
C ARG A 215 6.54 -1.24 -5.95
N GLN A 216 6.04 -0.03 -5.96
CA GLN A 216 6.80 1.20 -5.88
C GLN A 216 6.45 1.93 -4.57
N LYS A 217 7.38 2.74 -4.07
CA LYS A 217 7.22 3.57 -2.86
C LYS A 217 7.37 5.05 -3.24
N TYR A 218 6.53 5.91 -2.69
CA TYR A 218 6.75 7.36 -2.74
C TYR A 218 7.64 7.82 -1.58
N ASP A 219 8.64 8.66 -1.88
CA ASP A 219 9.72 8.98 -0.91
C ASP A 219 9.33 9.97 0.20
N ASN A 220 8.16 10.61 0.19
CA ASN A 220 7.80 11.64 1.17
C ASN A 220 6.59 11.32 2.06
N PHE A 221 5.83 10.29 1.74
CA PHE A 221 4.75 9.75 2.56
C PHE A 221 4.78 8.24 2.35
N ALA A 222 4.46 7.43 3.36
CA ALA A 222 4.44 5.97 3.26
C ALA A 222 3.34 5.41 2.31
N SER A 223 3.21 5.99 1.12
CA SER A 223 2.32 5.58 0.05
C SER A 223 3.06 4.60 -0.85
N TYR A 224 2.43 3.47 -1.11
CA TYR A 224 2.89 2.47 -2.07
C TYR A 224 1.87 2.34 -3.20
N TYR A 225 2.35 2.03 -4.40
CA TYR A 225 1.52 1.78 -5.56
C TYR A 225 2.11 0.62 -6.38
N TYR A 226 1.31 0.02 -7.26
CA TYR A 226 1.79 -0.94 -8.24
C TYR A 226 1.77 -0.30 -9.61
N ASP A 227 2.89 -0.40 -10.34
CA ASP A 227 3.01 0.10 -11.71
C ASP A 227 3.78 -0.89 -12.56
N SER A 228 3.61 -0.78 -13.88
CA SER A 228 4.34 -1.54 -14.88
C SER A 228 5.83 -1.17 -14.92
N LYS A 229 6.68 -2.19 -14.96
CA LYS A 229 8.14 -2.08 -15.21
C LYS A 229 8.48 -1.69 -16.64
N VAL A 230 7.49 -1.63 -17.54
CA VAL A 230 7.68 -1.18 -18.94
C VAL A 230 8.02 0.33 -19.00
N ASP A 231 8.15 0.93 -17.82
CA ASP A 231 8.85 2.17 -17.55
C ASP A 231 7.92 3.34 -17.85
N ARG A 232 7.66 4.14 -16.81
CA ARG A 232 7.19 5.53 -16.93
C ARG A 232 8.02 6.35 -17.95
N ALA A 233 9.12 5.81 -18.48
CA ALA A 233 9.95 6.37 -19.53
C ALA A 233 9.58 5.99 -20.99
N ILE A 234 8.70 5.03 -21.30
CA ILE A 234 8.49 4.55 -22.69
C ILE A 234 7.01 4.51 -23.16
N LEU A 235 6.10 5.15 -22.44
CA LEU A 235 4.94 5.80 -23.06
C LEU A 235 5.01 7.29 -22.80
N LYS A 236 5.98 7.93 -23.44
CA LYS A 236 6.15 9.38 -23.40
C LYS A 236 4.91 10.07 -23.97
N GLU A 237 4.04 10.57 -23.10
CA GLU A 237 3.74 12.01 -23.13
C GLU A 237 4.88 12.71 -22.39
N LYS A 238 6.01 12.96 -23.09
CA LYS A 238 7.09 13.78 -22.52
C LYS A 238 6.68 15.23 -22.64
N GLY A 239 6.37 15.88 -21.52
CA GLY A 239 6.15 17.33 -21.56
C GLY A 239 5.52 17.97 -20.33
N LYS A 240 5.99 17.72 -19.11
CA LYS A 240 5.88 18.70 -18.03
C LYS A 240 7.16 18.73 -17.20
N ALA A 241 8.03 19.68 -17.54
CA ALA A 241 8.90 20.28 -16.55
C ALA A 241 8.02 21.17 -15.66
N ILE A 242 8.07 20.90 -14.37
CA ILE A 242 7.55 21.81 -13.33
C ILE A 242 8.49 23.01 -13.36
N GLY A 243 7.94 24.21 -13.58
CA GLY A 243 8.66 25.47 -13.41
C GLY A 243 8.89 25.79 -11.94
#